data_AF-A0A957AK04-F1
#
_entry.id   AF-A0A957AK04-F1
#
_cell.length_a   1.000
_cell.length_b   1.000
_cell.length_c   1.000
_cell.angle_alpha   90.00
_cell.angle_beta   90.00
_cell.angle_gamma   90.00
#
_symmetry.space_group_name_H-M   'P 1'
#
loop_
_entity.id
_entity.type
_entity.pdbx_description
1 polymer ?
#
loop_
_entity_poly.entity_id
_entity_poly.type
_entity_poly.pdbx_seq_one_letter_code
_entity_poly.pdbx_strand_id
1 'polypeptide(L)'
;MSASPALPPKRRKPITLGRILLYAFVSVTAFIWIVPIAGAIFASLRPYTETVRDGFFSWPQTLTLDNYRGAWDQGDIARKYWNTAVILVPALIFTLFFSSMVAFVCSRYSWRFNIVLLSIFTAGNLLPQQIIIQ
;
A
#
# COMPACT_ATOMS: atom_id res chain seq x y z
N MET A 1 39.80 37.90 -1.89
CA MET A 1 39.34 36.76 -1.06
C MET A 1 38.23 37.26 -0.14
N SER A 2 36.99 37.27 -0.62
CA SER A 2 35.81 37.64 0.16
C SER A 2 35.32 36.42 0.94
N ALA A 3 35.34 36.51 2.27
CA ALA A 3 34.91 35.44 3.16
C ALA A 3 33.41 35.15 2.98
N SER A 4 33.07 33.88 2.73
CA SER A 4 31.68 33.40 2.70
C SER A 4 30.99 33.62 4.05
N PRO A 5 29.74 34.13 4.08
CA PRO A 5 29.01 34.30 5.32
C PRO A 5 28.68 32.93 5.95
N ALA A 6 29.08 32.74 7.20
CA ALA A 6 28.74 31.55 7.96
C ALA A 6 27.21 31.45 8.13
N LEU A 7 26.64 30.30 7.77
CA LEU A 7 25.20 30.05 7.92
C LEU A 7 24.81 30.04 9.40
N PRO A 8 23.67 30.66 9.78
CA PRO A 8 23.22 30.71 11.17
C PRO A 8 22.88 29.29 11.69
N PRO A 9 23.13 29.02 12.98
CA PRO A 9 22.86 27.72 13.57
C PRO A 9 21.36 27.39 13.54
N LYS A 10 21.01 26.23 12.97
CA LYS A 10 19.64 25.73 12.84
C LYS A 10 19.07 25.45 14.24
N ARG A 11 18.32 26.41 14.80
CA ARG A 11 17.72 26.33 16.14
C ARG A 11 16.78 25.12 16.21
N ARG A 12 17.13 24.11 17.01
CA ARG A 12 16.28 22.92 17.22
C ARG A 12 15.01 23.37 17.94
N LYS A 13 13.84 23.16 17.31
CA LYS A 13 12.54 23.46 17.94
C LYS A 13 12.37 22.57 19.19
N PRO A 14 11.93 23.11 20.34
CA PRO A 14 11.76 22.33 21.56
C PRO A 14 10.69 21.24 21.33
N ILE A 15 10.89 20.09 21.95
CA ILE A 15 9.95 18.98 21.89
C ILE A 15 8.72 19.37 22.72
N THR A 16 7.64 19.75 22.05
CA THR A 16 6.36 20.06 22.69
C THR A 16 5.68 18.78 23.15
N LEU A 17 5.00 18.78 24.30
CA LEU A 17 4.22 17.65 24.82
C LEU A 17 3.24 17.08 23.77
N GLY A 18 2.62 17.96 22.96
CA GLY A 18 1.75 17.55 21.85
C GLY A 18 2.44 16.72 20.77
N ARG A 19 3.75 16.91 20.54
CA ARG A 19 4.52 16.06 19.61
C ARG A 19 4.77 14.68 20.19
N ILE A 20 5.03 14.59 21.49
CA ILE A 20 5.23 13.29 22.17
C ILE A 20 3.94 12.46 22.11
N LEU A 21 2.80 13.09 22.42
CA LEU A 21 1.47 12.47 22.29
C LEU A 21 1.17 12.03 20.86
N LEU A 22 1.46 12.87 19.87
CA LEU A 22 1.27 12.53 18.46
C LEU A 22 2.14 11.33 18.04
N TYR A 23 3.42 11.33 18.42
CA TYR A 23 4.30 10.19 18.12
C TYR A 23 3.83 8.92 18.82
N ALA A 24 3.43 8.99 20.09
CA ALA A 24 2.88 7.85 20.81
C ALA A 24 1.62 7.30 20.12
N PHE A 25 0.69 8.18 19.73
CA PHE A 25 -0.53 7.79 19.02
C PHE A 25 -0.24 7.14 17.66
N VAL A 26 0.64 7.74 16.85
CA VAL A 26 1.02 7.18 15.54
C VAL A 26 1.75 5.85 15.71
N SER A 27 2.64 5.72 16.69
CA SER A 27 3.35 4.47 16.98
C SER A 27 2.39 3.37 17.41
N VAL A 28 1.47 3.64 18.34
CA VAL A 28 0.45 2.66 18.79
C VAL A 28 -0.42 2.23 17.61
N THR A 29 -0.89 3.19 16.81
CA THR A 29 -1.70 2.89 15.62
C THR A 29 -0.92 2.02 14.64
N ALA A 30 0.34 2.33 14.37
CA ALA A 30 1.20 1.53 13.51
C ALA A 30 1.36 0.08 14.03
N PHE A 31 1.53 -0.10 15.34
CA PHE A 31 1.60 -1.44 15.94
C PHE A 31 0.30 -2.22 15.77
N ILE A 32 -0.86 -1.58 15.98
CA ILE A 32 -2.17 -2.22 15.77
C ILE A 32 -2.31 -2.73 14.33
N TRP A 33 -1.86 -1.94 13.35
CA TRP A 33 -1.87 -2.34 11.93
C TRP A 33 -0.89 -3.48 11.59
N ILE A 34 0.17 -3.66 12.37
CA ILE A 34 1.12 -4.77 12.19
C ILE A 34 0.53 -6.09 12.69
N VAL A 35 -0.33 -6.08 13.72
CA VAL A 35 -0.93 -7.30 14.29
C VAL A 35 -1.56 -8.23 13.25
N PRO A 36 -2.46 -7.78 12.34
CA PRO A 36 -3.05 -8.68 11.34
C PRO A 36 -2.03 -9.19 10.32
N ILE A 37 -1.02 -8.39 9.97
CA ILE A 37 0.05 -8.81 9.04
C ILE A 37 0.90 -9.88 9.70
N ALA A 38 1.33 -9.66 10.94
CA ALA A 38 2.07 -10.64 11.72
C ALA A 38 1.25 -11.93 11.89
N GLY A 39 -0.04 -11.82 12.25
CA GLY A 39 -0.96 -12.96 12.35
C GLY A 39 -1.08 -13.74 11.04
N ALA A 40 -1.18 -13.06 9.90
CA ALA A 40 -1.23 -13.70 8.59
C ALA A 40 0.07 -14.46 8.26
N ILE A 41 1.24 -13.91 8.61
CA ILE A 41 2.53 -14.56 8.44
C ILE A 41 2.66 -15.78 9.35
N PHE A 42 2.24 -15.65 10.62
CA PHE A 42 2.23 -16.79 11.55
C PHE A 42 1.29 -17.90 11.08
N ALA A 43 0.11 -17.54 10.55
CA ALA A 43 -0.83 -18.49 9.99
C ALA A 43 -0.31 -19.15 8.71
N SER A 44 0.40 -18.42 7.84
CA SER A 44 0.92 -18.99 6.59
C SER A 44 2.05 -20.00 6.81
N LEU A 45 2.83 -19.85 7.88
CA LEU A 45 3.91 -20.74 8.29
C LEU A 45 3.47 -21.93 9.16
N ARG A 46 2.19 -21.98 9.56
CA ARG A 46 1.68 -23.02 10.48
C ARG A 46 0.98 -24.15 9.72
N PRO A 47 1.25 -25.43 10.01
CA PRO A 47 0.55 -26.54 9.36
C PRO A 47 -0.98 -26.45 9.51
N TYR A 48 -1.72 -26.69 8.42
CA TYR A 48 -3.20 -26.64 8.41
C TYR A 48 -3.84 -27.51 9.50
N THR A 49 -3.21 -28.64 9.84
CA THR A 49 -3.66 -29.57 10.88
C THR A 49 -3.61 -28.99 12.29
N GLU A 50 -2.67 -28.09 12.59
CA GLU A 50 -2.59 -27.42 13.89
C GLU A 50 -3.59 -26.25 14.00
N THR A 51 -3.87 -25.56 12.90
CA THR A 51 -4.86 -24.47 12.84
C THR A 51 -6.27 -24.96 13.16
N VAL A 52 -6.63 -26.16 12.71
CA VAL A 52 -7.93 -26.80 12.99
C VAL A 52 -8.00 -27.35 14.43
N ARG A 53 -6.88 -27.75 15.02
CA ARG A 53 -6.83 -28.40 16.34
C ARG A 53 -6.75 -27.44 17.52
N ASP A 54 -5.88 -26.43 17.47
CA ASP A 54 -5.56 -25.61 18.65
C ASP A 54 -6.12 -24.17 18.57
N GLY A 55 -6.79 -23.83 17.46
CA GLY A 55 -7.45 -22.54 17.27
C GLY A 55 -6.56 -21.44 16.67
N PHE A 56 -7.20 -20.34 16.25
CA PHE A 56 -6.60 -19.26 15.45
C PHE A 56 -5.51 -18.44 16.17
N PHE A 57 -5.51 -18.43 17.51
CA PHE A 57 -4.60 -17.63 18.36
C PHE A 57 -3.59 -18.46 19.18
N SER A 58 -3.51 -19.77 18.98
CA SER A 58 -2.56 -20.61 19.74
C SER A 58 -1.12 -20.45 19.24
N TRP A 59 -0.15 -20.54 20.15
CA TRP A 59 1.28 -20.45 19.84
C TRP A 59 1.71 -21.64 18.95
N PRO A 60 2.44 -21.41 17.84
CA PRO A 60 2.81 -22.48 16.91
C PRO A 60 3.81 -23.45 17.55
N GLN A 61 3.50 -24.74 17.52
CA GLN A 61 4.42 -25.78 18.01
C GLN A 61 5.43 -26.18 16.95
N THR A 62 5.04 -26.10 15.67
CA THR A 62 5.92 -26.31 14.52
C THR A 62 5.71 -25.24 13.45
N LEU A 63 6.82 -24.72 12.90
CA LEU A 63 6.83 -23.81 11.75
C LEU A 63 7.26 -24.60 10.52
N THR A 64 6.42 -24.67 9.49
CA THR A 64 6.72 -25.40 8.25
C THR A 64 6.38 -24.59 7.01
N LEU A 65 7.10 -24.88 5.92
CA LEU A 65 6.86 -24.26 4.61
C LEU A 65 5.93 -25.10 3.71
N ASP A 66 5.26 -26.10 4.29
CA ASP A 66 4.48 -27.06 3.51
C ASP A 66 3.20 -26.45 2.94
N ASN A 67 2.64 -25.43 3.61
CA ASN A 67 1.55 -24.63 3.05
C ASN A 67 1.97 -23.92 1.77
N TYR A 68 3.21 -23.41 1.70
CA TYR A 68 3.72 -22.74 0.51
C TYR A 68 3.94 -23.74 -0.63
N ARG A 69 4.47 -24.94 -0.34
CA ARG A 69 4.63 -26.02 -1.32
C ARG A 69 3.28 -26.50 -1.83
N GLY A 70 2.33 -26.79 -0.93
CA GLY A 70 0.98 -27.19 -1.28
C GLY A 70 0.24 -26.13 -2.10
N ALA A 71 0.36 -24.86 -1.72
CA ALA A 71 -0.22 -23.76 -2.49
C ALA A 71 0.40 -23.62 -3.88
N TRP A 72 1.72 -23.82 -4.02
CA TRP A 72 2.39 -23.77 -5.31
C TRP A 72 1.99 -24.93 -6.24
N ASP A 73 1.96 -26.15 -5.71
CA ASP A 73 1.68 -27.36 -6.50
C ASP A 73 0.17 -27.54 -6.79
N GLN A 74 -0.71 -27.25 -5.83
CA GLN A 74 -2.16 -27.45 -5.98
C GLN A 74 -2.90 -26.19 -6.47
N GLY A 75 -2.34 -25.00 -6.21
CA GLY A 75 -3.04 -23.73 -6.40
C GLY A 75 -2.94 -23.14 -7.81
N ASP A 76 -2.19 -23.76 -8.72
CA ASP A 76 -1.85 -23.24 -10.06
C ASP A 76 -1.44 -21.75 -10.02
N ILE A 77 -0.63 -21.42 -9.01
CA ILE A 77 -0.29 -20.03 -8.68
C ILE A 77 0.45 -19.38 -9.84
N ALA A 78 1.40 -20.09 -10.46
CA ALA A 78 2.15 -19.58 -11.60
C ALA A 78 1.23 -19.14 -12.76
N ARG A 79 0.21 -19.94 -13.09
CA ARG A 79 -0.76 -19.60 -14.15
C ARG A 79 -1.64 -18.42 -13.77
N LYS A 80 -2.09 -18.34 -12.52
CA LYS A 80 -2.89 -17.20 -12.01
C LYS A 80 -2.11 -15.89 -12.04
N TYR A 81 -0.85 -15.92 -11.62
CA TYR A 81 0.05 -14.77 -11.72
C TYR A 81 0.29 -14.36 -13.17
N TRP A 82 0.52 -15.34 -14.06
CA TRP A 82 0.72 -15.07 -15.48
C TRP A 82 -0.51 -14.43 -16.13
N ASN A 83 -1.70 -14.97 -15.89
CA ASN A 83 -2.95 -14.40 -16.40
C ASN A 83 -3.15 -12.96 -15.93
N THR A 84 -2.86 -12.71 -14.65
CA THR A 84 -2.94 -11.36 -14.08
C THR A 84 -1.93 -10.42 -14.73
N ALA A 85 -0.68 -10.87 -14.92
CA ALA A 85 0.36 -10.07 -15.57
C ALA A 85 0.01 -9.75 -17.03
N VAL A 86 -0.50 -10.72 -17.79
CA VAL A 86 -0.91 -10.53 -19.19
C VAL A 86 -2.04 -9.49 -19.31
N ILE A 87 -2.91 -9.39 -18.30
CA ILE A 87 -3.97 -8.37 -18.28
C ILE A 87 -3.41 -7.02 -17.80
N LEU A 88 -2.66 -7.00 -16.70
CA LEU A 88 -2.17 -5.77 -16.07
C LEU A 88 -1.13 -5.03 -16.92
N VAL A 89 -0.17 -5.73 -17.54
CA VAL A 89 0.92 -5.10 -18.30
C VAL A 89 0.40 -4.23 -19.44
N PRO A 90 -0.41 -4.72 -20.39
CA PRO A 90 -0.95 -3.87 -21.44
C PRO A 90 -1.90 -2.80 -20.89
N ALA A 91 -2.75 -3.14 -19.91
CA ALA A 91 -3.67 -2.18 -19.29
C ALA A 91 -2.92 -0.99 -18.66
N LEU A 92 -1.82 -1.24 -17.95
CA LEU A 92 -0.98 -0.21 -17.36
C LEU A 92 -0.27 0.63 -18.42
N ILE A 93 0.23 0.01 -19.50
CA ILE A 93 0.86 0.75 -20.60
C ILE A 93 -0.13 1.75 -21.20
N PHE A 94 -1.33 1.30 -21.56
CA PHE A 94 -2.35 2.19 -22.12
C PHE A 94 -2.79 3.24 -21.09
N THR A 95 -3.08 2.84 -19.86
CA THR A 95 -3.54 3.75 -18.80
C THR A 95 -2.51 4.84 -18.52
N LEU A 96 -1.23 4.49 -18.39
CA LEU A 96 -0.17 5.45 -18.14
C LEU A 96 0.08 6.36 -19.35
N PHE A 97 0.01 5.81 -20.56
CA PHE A 97 0.16 6.60 -21.79
C PHE A 97 -0.92 7.68 -21.88
N PHE A 98 -2.20 7.29 -21.81
CA PHE A 98 -3.32 8.25 -21.87
C PHE A 98 -3.34 9.17 -20.65
N SER A 99 -3.12 8.65 -19.44
CA SER A 99 -3.09 9.46 -18.21
C SER A 99 -1.98 10.51 -18.25
N SER A 100 -0.80 10.19 -18.78
CA SER A 100 0.32 11.13 -18.91
C SER A 100 -0.02 12.27 -19.87
N MET A 101 -0.62 11.96 -21.03
CA MET A 101 -1.07 12.97 -21.99
C MET A 101 -2.09 13.93 -21.37
N VAL A 102 -3.09 13.40 -20.65
CA VAL A 102 -4.12 14.21 -19.98
C VAL A 102 -3.52 15.05 -18.84
N ALA A 103 -2.64 14.47 -18.03
CA ALA A 103 -1.95 15.17 -16.96
C ALA A 103 -1.07 16.33 -17.49
N PHE A 104 -0.42 16.14 -18.64
CA PHE A 104 0.37 17.17 -19.28
C PHE A 104 -0.50 18.36 -19.72
N VAL A 105 -1.64 18.10 -20.37
CA VAL A 105 -2.58 19.15 -20.78
C VAL A 105 -3.14 19.90 -19.57
N CYS A 106 -3.57 19.18 -18.51
CA CYS A 106 -4.13 19.81 -17.31
C CYS A 106 -3.11 20.64 -16.53
N SER A 107 -1.84 20.23 -16.51
CA SER A 107 -0.79 20.94 -15.78
C SER A 107 -0.22 22.14 -16.52
N ARG A 108 -0.17 22.11 -17.87
CA ARG A 108 0.45 23.18 -18.68
C ARG A 108 -0.54 24.17 -19.26
N TYR A 109 -1.80 23.79 -19.50
CA TYR A 109 -2.84 24.65 -20.04
C TYR A 109 -3.93 24.96 -19.00
N SER A 110 -4.04 26.22 -18.58
CA SER A 110 -5.10 26.71 -17.68
C SER A 110 -6.30 27.23 -18.47
N TRP A 111 -7.04 26.33 -19.15
CA TRP A 111 -8.33 26.67 -19.77
C TRP A 111 -9.46 26.69 -18.72
N ARG A 112 -10.53 27.45 -19.00
CA ARG A 112 -11.81 27.48 -18.25
C ARG A 112 -12.40 26.09 -17.89
N PHE A 113 -12.09 25.03 -18.66
CA PHE A 113 -12.57 23.66 -18.43
C PHE A 113 -11.66 22.80 -17.54
N ASN A 114 -10.46 23.28 -17.16
CA ASN A 114 -9.52 22.52 -16.33
C ASN A 114 -10.14 22.14 -14.96
N ILE A 115 -10.91 23.04 -14.35
CA ILE A 115 -11.61 22.78 -13.08
C ILE A 115 -12.67 21.68 -13.24
N VAL A 116 -13.40 21.65 -14.36
CA VAL A 116 -14.39 20.59 -14.64
C VAL A 116 -13.69 19.24 -14.81
N LEU A 117 -12.58 19.21 -15.55
CA LEU A 117 -11.79 17.99 -15.74
C LEU A 117 -11.21 17.46 -14.41
N LEU A 118 -10.65 18.35 -13.59
CA LEU A 118 -10.14 18.02 -12.25
C LEU A 118 -11.26 17.50 -11.33
N SER A 119 -12.45 18.10 -11.42
CA SER A 119 -13.62 17.69 -10.63
C SER A 119 -14.10 16.30 -11.04
N ILE A 120 -14.09 15.96 -12.34
CA ILE A 120 -14.41 14.61 -12.84
C ILE A 120 -13.40 13.58 -12.35
N PHE A 121 -12.09 13.88 -12.41
CA PHE A 121 -11.05 12.98 -11.87
C PHE A 121 -11.19 12.74 -10.36
N THR A 122 -11.52 13.80 -9.62
CA THR A 122 -11.75 13.71 -8.17
C THR A 122 -13.00 12.89 -7.88
N ALA A 123 -14.11 13.15 -8.58
CA ALA A 123 -15.34 12.37 -8.47
C ALA A 123 -15.11 10.89 -8.80
N GLY A 124 -14.33 10.59 -9.85
CA GLY A 124 -13.95 9.23 -10.21
C GLY A 124 -13.13 8.50 -9.15
N ASN A 125 -12.22 9.19 -8.45
CA ASN A 125 -11.47 8.60 -7.33
C ASN A 125 -12.35 8.32 -6.10
N LEU A 126 -13.45 9.06 -5.94
CA LEU A 126 -14.41 8.86 -4.86
C LEU A 126 -15.44 7.76 -5.18
N LEU A 127 -15.51 7.29 -6.44
CA LEU A 127 -16.41 6.19 -6.80
C LEU A 127 -15.91 4.88 -6.15
N PRO A 128 -16.74 4.25 -5.30
CA PRO A 128 -16.37 2.99 -4.69
C PRO A 128 -16.32 1.88 -5.74
N GLN A 129 -15.28 1.05 -5.68
CA GLN A 129 -15.07 -0.08 -6.60
C GLN A 129 -16.25 -1.07 -6.60
N GLN A 130 -17.05 -1.07 -5.54
CA GLN A 130 -18.23 -1.92 -5.33
C GLN A 130 -19.34 -1.70 -6.38
N ILE A 131 -19.40 -0.54 -7.03
CA ILE A 131 -20.41 -0.24 -8.06
C ILE A 131 -20.00 -0.84 -9.42
N ILE A 132 -18.72 -1.16 -9.61
CA ILE A 132 -18.14 -1.55 -10.90
C ILE A 132 -18.07 -3.08 -11.08
N ILE A 133 -18.05 -3.84 -9.98
CA ILE A 133 -17.79 -5.31 -9.98
C ILE A 133 -19.00 -6.09 -9.40
N GLN A 134 -20.24 -5.60 -9.57
CA GLN A 134 -21.43 -6.40 -9.27
C GLN A 134 -21.80 -7.31 -10.45
#